data_AF-A0AA97DSQ0-F1
#
_entry.id   AF-A0AA97DSQ0-F1
#
_cell.length_a   1.000
_cell.length_b   1.000
_cell.length_c   1.000
_cell.angle_alpha   90.00
_cell.angle_beta   90.00
_cell.angle_gamma   90.00
#
_symmetry.space_group_name_H-M   'P 1'
#
loop_
_entity.id
_entity.type
_entity.pdbx_description
1 polymer ?
#
loop_
_entity_poly.entity_id
_entity_poly.type
_entity_poly.pdbx_seq_one_letter_code
_entity_poly.pdbx_strand_id
1 'polypeptide(L)' 'MLYCGIDIAKYKHEATVIGEAGAALLDSISFSNSKEGCEKLAAMFRS' A
#
# COMPACT_ATOMS: atom_id res chain seq x y z
N MET A 1 5.17 6.60 -13.39
CA MET A 1 3.92 6.03 -12.81
C MET A 1 4.15 5.56 -11.38
N LEU A 2 3.10 5.43 -10.55
CA LEU A 2 3.18 4.82 -9.22
C LEU A 2 2.47 3.46 -9.23
N TYR A 3 3.11 2.46 -8.65
CA TYR A 3 2.57 1.12 -8.47
C TYR A 3 2.32 0.85 -6.98
N CYS A 4 1.39 -0.04 -6.67
CA CYS A 4 1.12 -0.50 -5.32
C CYS A 4 1.48 -1.99 -5.23
N GLY A 5 2.52 -2.33 -4.47
CA GLY A 5 2.80 -3.72 -4.11
C GLY A 5 1.94 -4.09 -2.92
N ILE A 6 1.07 -5.09 -3.03
CA ILE A 6 0.18 -5.55 -1.95
C ILE A 6 0.46 -7.01 -1.64
N ASP A 7 0.78 -7.30 -0.38
CA ASP A 7 0.80 -8.65 0.18
C ASP A 7 -0.52 -8.90 0.94
N ILE A 8 -1.33 -9.83 0.41
CA ILE A 8 -2.68 -10.10 0.93
C ILE A 8 -2.63 -11.30 1.89
N ALA A 9 -2.51 -11.03 3.19
CA ALA A 9 -2.70 -12.04 4.24
C ALA A 9 -4.12 -12.05 4.83
N LYS A 10 -4.51 -13.09 5.57
CA LYS A 10 -5.89 -13.25 6.08
C LYS A 10 -6.41 -12.12 6.99
N TYR A 11 -5.51 -11.46 7.73
CA TYR A 11 -5.89 -10.45 8.73
C TYR A 11 -5.03 -9.17 8.73
N LYS A 12 -3.92 -9.17 7.99
CA LYS A 12 -2.94 -8.08 7.98
C LYS A 12 -2.36 -7.95 6.58
N HIS A 13 -3.02 -7.19 5.72
CA HIS A 13 -2.48 -6.88 4.41
C HIS A 13 -1.35 -5.87 4.56
N GLU A 14 -0.28 -6.05 3.82
CA GLU A 14 0.83 -5.10 3.74
C GLU A 14 0.83 -4.44 2.36
N ALA A 15 1.14 -3.16 2.30
CA ALA A 15 1.27 -2.44 1.03
C ALA A 15 2.42 -1.44 1.03
N THR A 16 3.08 -1.28 -0.12
CA THR A 16 4.13 -0.28 -0.36
C THR A 16 3.94 0.41 -1.73
N VAL A 17 4.41 1.67 -1.85
CA VAL A 17 4.46 2.37 -3.13
C VAL A 17 5.74 1.98 -3.86
N ILE A 18 5.61 1.50 -5.08
CA ILE A 18 6.72 1.14 -5.96
C ILE A 18 6.81 2.17 -7.09
N GLY A 19 8.01 2.71 -7.29
CA GLY A 19 8.32 3.63 -8.37
C GLY A 19 8.53 2.90 -9.69
N GLU A 20 8.61 3.66 -10.77
CA GLU A 20 8.79 3.11 -12.13
C GLU A 20 10.07 2.30 -12.31
N ALA A 21 11.11 2.60 -11.54
CA ALA A 21 12.36 1.84 -11.50
C ALA A 21 12.23 0.48 -10.76
N GLY A 22 11.04 0.12 -10.26
CA GLY A 22 10.80 -1.09 -9.48
C GLY A 22 11.26 -1.01 -8.02
N ALA A 23 11.75 0.14 -7.57
CA ALA A 23 12.17 0.37 -6.19
C ALA A 23 11.00 0.81 -5.31
N ALA A 24 10.97 0.33 -4.06
CA ALA A 24 10.06 0.84 -3.04
C ALA A 24 10.39 2.31 -2.72
N LEU A 25 9.38 3.17 -2.77
CA LEU A 25 9.50 4.60 -2.49
C LEU A 25 9.18 4.93 -1.03
N LEU A 26 8.41 4.08 -0.36
CA LEU A 26 7.96 4.25 1.03
C LEU A 26 8.03 2.90 1.76
N ASP A 27 8.13 2.96 3.08
CA ASP A 27 7.97 1.78 3.93
C ASP A 27 6.59 1.14 3.75
N SER A 28 6.49 -0.16 4.03
CA SER A 28 5.20 -0.85 3.96
C SER A 28 4.29 -0.41 5.09
N ILE A 29 2.99 -0.42 4.82
CA ILE A 29 1.96 -0.21 5.84
C ILE A 29 1.09 -1.45 5.96
N SER A 30 0.70 -1.76 7.20
CA SER A 30 -0.40 -2.68 7.44
C SER A 30 -1.75 -1.98 7.22
N PHE A 31 -2.68 -2.66 6.57
CA PHE A 31 -4.09 -2.25 6.47
C PHE A 31 -5.05 -3.46 6.59
N SER A 32 -6.27 -3.18 7.05
CA SER A 32 -7.37 -4.15 7.11
C SER A 32 -8.15 -4.18 5.81
N ASN A 33 -8.83 -5.30 5.52
CA ASN A 33 -9.87 -5.36 4.48
C ASN A 33 -11.16 -4.67 4.95
N SER A 34 -11.06 -3.40 5.31
CA SER A 34 -12.19 -2.55 5.64
C SER A 34 -12.10 -1.26 4.83
N LYS A 35 -13.20 -0.49 4.80
CA LYS A 35 -13.23 0.80 4.10
C LYS A 35 -12.13 1.74 4.64
N GLU A 36 -11.98 1.83 5.96
CA GLU A 36 -10.96 2.67 6.60
C GLU A 36 -9.54 2.19 6.26
N GLY A 37 -9.33 0.86 6.17
CA GLY A 37 -8.05 0.29 5.75
C GLY A 37 -7.71 0.65 4.30
N CYS A 38 -8.67 0.57 3.39
CA CYS A 38 -8.50 0.99 2.00
C CYS A 38 -8.32 2.51 1.85
N GLU A 39 -8.95 3.33 2.70
CA GLU A 39 -8.73 4.78 2.75
C GLU A 39 -7.30 5.11 3.22
N LYS A 40 -6.80 4.38 4.23
CA LYS A 40 -5.40 4.46 4.68
C LYS A 40 -4.43 4.10 3.54
N LEU A 41 -4.73 3.05 2.78
CA LEU A 41 -3.95 2.68 1.59
C LEU A 41 -3.98 3.79 0.52
N ALA A 42 -5.16 4.32 0.19
CA ALA A 42 -5.30 5.38 -0.80
C ALA A 42 -4.55 6.67 -0.43
N ALA A 43 -4.43 6.97 0.86
CA ALA A 43 -3.66 8.11 1.35
C ALA A 43 -2.18 8.06 0.99
N MET A 44 -1.59 6.86 0.77
CA MET A 44 -0.20 6.73 0.32
C MET A 44 0.07 7.35 -1.07
N PHE A 45 -0.97 7.52 -1.88
CA PHE A 45 -0.89 8.04 -3.25
C PHE A 45 -1.39 9.49 -3.38
N ARG A 46 -1.79 10.11 -2.27
CA ARG A 46 -2.31 11.49 -2.22
C ARG A 46 -1.34 12.33 -1.39
N SER A 47 -0.29 12.82 -2.05
CA SER A 47 0.60 13.87 -1.53
C SER A 47 0.01 15.25 -1.77
#